data_AF-A0A7X7YP02-F1
#
_entry.id   AF-A0A7X7YP02-F1
#
_cell.length_a   1.000
_cell.length_b   1.000
_cell.length_c   1.000
_cell.angle_alpha   90.00
_cell.angle_beta   90.00
_cell.angle_gamma   90.00
#
_symmetry.space_group_name_H-M   'P 1'
#
loop_
_entity.id
_entity.type
_entity.pdbx_description
1 polymer ?
#
loop_
_entity_poly.entity_id
_entity_poly.type
_entity_poly.pdbx_seq_one_letter_code
_entity_poly.pdbx_strand_id
1 'polypeptide(L)' 'MNNNKMIFGVLITVVGLVFSAFSFIYAALNPWDYNGITGLLGSFLGTHMLIPFIIATIVMCIGIMICFWEAYRKYE' A
#
# COMPACT_ATOMS: atom_id res chain seq x y z
N MET A 1 -9.89 -26.77 -1.32
CA MET A 1 -9.68 -25.36 -0.94
C MET A 1 -8.23 -25.26 -0.45
N ASN A 2 -7.31 -24.68 -1.23
CA ASN A 2 -5.94 -24.51 -0.75
C ASN A 2 -5.90 -23.18 0.02
N ASN A 3 -6.57 -23.17 1.19
CA ASN A 3 -6.86 -21.98 2.00
C ASN A 3 -5.62 -21.11 2.21
N ASN A 4 -4.47 -21.78 2.31
CA ASN A 4 -3.16 -21.18 2.47
C ASN A 4 -2.84 -20.12 1.41
N LYS A 5 -3.28 -20.27 0.16
CA LYS A 5 -3.02 -19.30 -0.92
C LYS A 5 -3.86 -18.04 -0.82
N MET A 6 -5.16 -18.17 -0.50
CA MET A 6 -6.00 -17.00 -0.23
C MET A 6 -5.55 -16.27 1.03
N ILE A 7 -5.24 -17.01 2.10
CA ILE A 7 -4.72 -16.42 3.35
C ILE A 7 -3.43 -15.66 3.09
N PHE A 8 -2.53 -16.21 2.26
CA PHE A 8 -1.29 -15.53 1.87
C PHE A 8 -1.54 -14.24 1.08
N GLY A 9 -2.44 -14.26 0.10
CA GLY A 9 -2.84 -13.05 -0.64
C GLY A 9 -3.39 -11.97 0.29
N VAL A 10 -4.28 -12.35 1.21
CA VAL A 10 -4.87 -11.43 2.20
C VAL A 10 -3.80 -10.87 3.14
N LEU A 11 -2.88 -11.70 3.63
CA LEU A 11 -1.77 -11.25 4.46
C LEU A 11 -0.90 -10.21 3.74
N ILE A 12 -0.56 -10.44 2.48
CA ILE A 12 0.20 -9.49 1.66
C ILE A 12 -0.56 -8.17 1.51
N THR A 13 -1.86 -8.24 1.21
CA THR A 13 -2.71 -7.04 1.09
C THR A 13 -2.75 -6.25 2.40
N VAL A 14 -2.94 -6.93 3.54
CA VAL A 14 -2.98 -6.29 4.86
C VAL A 14 -1.65 -5.62 5.19
N VAL A 15 -0.52 -6.30 4.94
CA VAL A 15 0.81 -5.72 5.17
C VAL A 15 1.02 -4.48 4.29
N GLY A 16 0.71 -4.56 3.00
CA GLY A 16 0.81 -3.42 2.08
C GLY A 16 -0.08 -2.25 2.48
N LEU A 17 -1.31 -2.54 2.93
CA LEU A 17 -2.27 -1.52 3.38
C LEU A 17 -1.80 -0.83 4.67
N VAL A 18 -1.34 -1.60 5.66
CA VAL A 18 -0.83 -1.05 6.93
C VAL A 18 0.37 -0.15 6.66
N PHE A 19 1.32 -0.60 5.83
CA PHE A 19 2.52 0.18 5.51
C PHE A 19 2.18 1.46 4.73
N SER A 20 1.27 1.38 3.76
CA SER A 20 0.74 2.53 3.02
C SER A 20 0.06 3.54 3.95
N ALA A 21 -0.76 3.07 4.89
CA ALA A 21 -1.44 3.92 5.87
C ALA A 21 -0.44 4.61 6.82
N PHE A 22 0.58 3.90 7.29
CA PHE A 22 1.64 4.49 8.11
C PHE A 22 2.39 5.61 7.37
N SER A 23 2.81 5.38 6.13
CA SER A 23 3.48 6.41 5.31
C SER A 23 2.58 7.62 5.07
N PHE A 24 1.27 7.40 4.85
CA PHE A 24 0.29 8.46 4.67
C PHE A 24 0.10 9.29 5.95
N ILE A 25 -0.09 8.64 7.09
CA ILE A 25 -0.24 9.31 8.38
C ILE A 25 1.03 10.08 8.73
N TYR A 26 2.20 9.50 8.51
CA TYR A 26 3.47 10.17 8.78
C TYR A 26 3.65 11.43 7.92
N ALA A 27 3.35 11.36 6.63
CA ALA A 27 3.39 12.51 5.73
C ALA A 27 2.35 13.57 6.12
N ALA A 28 1.16 13.17 6.56
CA ALA A 28 0.11 14.10 6.99
C ALA A 28 0.46 14.81 8.32
N LEU A 29 1.12 14.12 9.25
CA LEU A 29 1.51 14.66 10.55
C LEU A 29 2.77 15.51 10.52
N ASN A 30 3.60 15.35 9.49
CA ASN A 30 4.83 16.14 9.29
C ASN A 30 4.68 17.01 8.04
N PRO A 31 3.90 18.11 8.12
CA PRO A 31 3.74 19.01 7.00
C PRO A 31 5.10 19.59 6.60
N TRP A 32 5.48 19.41 5.35
CA TRP A 32 6.74 19.91 4.81
C TRP A 32 6.49 20.73 3.54
N ASP A 33 7.23 21.82 3.39
CA ASP A 33 7.28 22.60 2.15
C ASP A 33 8.49 22.12 1.35
N TYR A 34 8.24 21.32 0.32
CA TYR A 34 9.31 20.80 -0.53
C TYR A 34 9.40 21.63 -1.79
N ASN A 35 10.38 22.53 -1.84
CA ASN A 35 10.71 23.33 -3.03
C ASN A 35 9.51 24.16 -3.55
N GLY A 36 8.65 24.68 -2.66
CA GLY A 36 7.45 25.44 -2.99
C GLY A 36 6.20 24.59 -3.21
N ILE A 37 6.32 23.25 -3.14
CA ILE A 37 5.18 22.33 -3.15
C ILE A 37 4.78 22.11 -1.69
N THR A 38 3.59 22.61 -1.36
CA THR A 38 2.98 22.48 -0.03
C THR A 38 1.86 21.43 -0.03
N GLY A 39 1.33 21.15 1.16
CA GLY A 39 0.26 20.16 1.34
C GLY A 39 0.78 18.73 1.37
N LEU A 40 -0.12 17.77 1.17
CA LEU A 40 0.18 16.35 1.37
C LEU A 40 1.25 15.83 0.40
N LEU A 41 1.21 16.24 -0.87
CA LEU A 41 2.24 15.87 -1.85
C LEU A 41 3.61 16.46 -1.52
N GLY A 42 3.64 17.73 -1.09
CA GLY A 42 4.86 18.38 -0.59
C GLY A 42 5.45 17.66 0.62
N SER A 43 4.57 17.24 1.53
CA SER A 43 4.95 16.50 2.74
C SER A 43 5.47 15.10 2.42
N PHE A 44 4.87 14.40 1.47
CA PHE A 44 5.37 13.11 0.98
C PHE A 44 6.75 13.22 0.35
N LEU A 45 6.99 14.29 -0.41
CA LEU A 45 8.26 14.52 -1.09
C LEU A 45 9.35 14.95 -0.10
N GLY A 46 9.02 15.84 0.84
CA GLY A 46 9.94 16.32 1.88
C GLY A 46 10.28 15.30 2.95
N THR A 47 9.39 14.37 3.27
CA THR A 47 9.66 13.29 4.22
C THR A 47 10.28 12.05 3.59
N HIS A 48 10.52 12.05 2.27
CA HIS A 48 10.93 10.88 1.48
C HIS A 48 9.97 9.66 1.63
N MET A 49 8.75 9.88 2.13
CA MET A 49 7.75 8.82 2.32
C MET A 49 7.01 8.43 1.04
N LEU A 50 7.20 9.18 -0.05
CA LEU A 50 6.56 8.91 -1.33
C LEU A 50 6.98 7.54 -1.91
N ILE A 51 8.27 7.23 -1.86
CA ILE A 51 8.81 5.95 -2.34
C ILE A 51 8.26 4.76 -1.55
N PRO A 52 8.34 4.72 -0.20
CA PRO A 52 7.77 3.61 0.56
C PRO A 52 6.25 3.48 0.39
N PHE A 53 5.53 4.60 0.22
CA PHE A 53 4.10 4.58 -0.09
C PHE A 53 3.78 3.93 -1.45
N ILE A 54 4.56 4.24 -2.50
CA ILE A 54 4.39 3.62 -3.83
C ILE A 54 4.66 2.12 -3.75
N ILE A 55 5.77 1.71 -3.12
CA ILE A 55 6.11 0.29 -2.98
C ILE A 55 5.01 -0.46 -2.21
N ALA A 56 4.54 0.09 -1.09
CA ALA A 56 3.46 -0.49 -0.29
C ALA A 56 2.16 -0.65 -1.10
N THR A 57 1.84 0.35 -1.93
CA THR A 57 0.66 0.31 -2.81
C THR A 57 0.79 -0.79 -3.87
N ILE A 58 1.98 -0.96 -4.48
CA ILE A 58 2.23 -2.04 -5.44
C ILE A 58 2.08 -3.41 -4.76
N VAL A 59 2.65 -3.59 -3.57
CA VAL A 59 2.52 -4.83 -2.79
C VAL A 59 1.06 -5.12 -2.46
N MET A 60 0.29 -4.10 -2.07
CA MET A 60 -1.15 -4.23 -1.81
C MET A 60 -1.90 -4.69 -3.06
N CYS A 61 -1.63 -4.09 -4.23
CA CYS A 61 -2.23 -4.49 -5.51
C CYS A 61 -1.90 -5.93 -5.88
N ILE A 62 -0.66 -6.38 -5.65
CA ILE A 62 -0.25 -7.78 -5.89
C ILE A 62 -1.04 -8.74 -4.99
N GLY A 63 -1.16 -8.42 -3.70
CA GLY A 63 -1.95 -9.24 -2.76
C GLY A 63 -3.42 -9.34 -3.18
N ILE A 64 -4.01 -8.23 -3.65
CA ILE A 64 -5.38 -8.19 -4.16
C ILE A 64 -5.52 -9.03 -5.42
N MET A 65 -4.59 -8.92 -6.39
CA MET A 65 -4.58 -9.73 -7.60
C MET A 65 -4.52 -11.23 -7.28
N ILE A 66 -3.69 -11.64 -6.33
CA ILE A 66 -3.61 -13.04 -5.88
C ILE A 66 -4.94 -13.49 -5.27
N CYS A 67 -5.57 -12.66 -4.44
CA CYS A 67 -6.89 -12.94 -3.86
C CYS A 67 -7.96 -13.12 -4.93
N PHE A 68 -8.02 -12.20 -5.90
CA PHE A 68 -8.97 -12.29 -7.01
C PHE A 68 -8.73 -13.52 -7.87
N TRP A 69 -7.47 -13.82 -8.23
CA TRP A 69 -7.15 -15.00 -9.04
C TRP A 69 -7.65 -16.29 -8.37
N GLU A 70 -7.39 -16.45 -7.07
CA GLU A 70 -7.85 -17.62 -6.33
C GLU A 70 -9.37 -17.65 -6.15
N ALA A 71 -10.02 -16.48 -6.05
CA ALA A 71 -11.49 -16.38 -6.00
C ALA A 71 -12.15 -16.74 -7.35
N TYR A 72 -11.60 -16.28 -8.48
CA TYR A 72 -12.09 -16.62 -9.83
C TYR A 72 -11.84 -18.09 -10.18
N ARG A 73 -10.70 -18.65 -9.79
CA ARG A 73 -10.41 -20.09 -9.95
C ARG A 73 -11.36 -20.99 -9.15
N LYS A 74 -12.13 -20.43 -8.22
CA LYS A 74 -13.18 -21.16 -7.48
C LYS A 74 -14.52 -21.17 -8.23
N TYR A 75 -14.69 -20.31 -9.22
CA TYR A 75 -15.91 -20.18 -10.01
C TYR A 75 -15.91 -21.02 -11.30
N GLU A 76 -14.71 -21.37 -11.80
CA GLU A 76 -14.49 -22.36 -12.86
C GLU A 76 -14.33 -23.77 -12.27
#